data_AF-A0A2D7DEL6-F1
#
_entry.id   AF-A0A2D7DEL6-F1
#
_cell.length_a   1.000
_cell.length_b   1.000
_cell.length_c   1.000
_cell.angle_alpha   90.00
_cell.angle_beta   90.00
_cell.angle_gamma   90.00
#
_symmetry.space_group_name_H-M   'P 1'
#
loop_
_entity.id
_entity.type
_entity.pdbx_description
1 polymer ?
#
loop_
_entity_poly.entity_id
_entity_poly.type
_entity_poly.pdbx_seq_one_letter_code
_entity_poly.pdbx_strand_id
1 'polypeptide(L)'
;MRNLLLSALGVILTLPALADAVGVEAEVHLTSEYGTTYRVYINFDSPDDELVAIYGTVGENQNAPLSVLTTTTFFQEPVASVDYGPDVNASLLPFFPDLVYDSWFTIGSEDNTGTGGLSAVGMESYLSGFNTSNGFTVDTFTGASWFVIPGTSADAIAGDDNRVLVAQLTTDGIVTVVLNAQYDDASGNTSSVIGLTATFPELAAGCTDSAACNYDSSAEADDGSCVFPGDACDDGNSLTINDAYTGSCVCAGEAIIEGCTSAEACNYNDAANTNDDSCFFVGDTCDDGDASTSGDAIGDDCQCSGQDIVFGCTETAACNYDSNAEVLDGSCFYPGDACDDGFSNTIDDEYQSDCTCSGTLVPTGPAGLEVEEYATSEYGTTYRVYATFDAPTNELIAVYGTVSETQNAPLSVVTTTSFFNPELGANFGEDINPAFFTAFPEIEYDSWFTIGT
;
A
#
# COMPACT_ATOMS: atom_id res chain seq x y z
N MET A 1 13.92 -24.30 -45.23
CA MET A 1 14.29 -22.89 -45.40
C MET A 1 15.41 -22.59 -44.42
N ARG A 2 16.54 -22.06 -44.93
CA ARG A 2 17.75 -21.72 -44.18
C ARG A 2 17.44 -20.59 -43.19
N ASN A 3 17.68 -20.79 -41.90
CA ASN A 3 17.84 -19.67 -40.96
C ASN A 3 19.33 -19.30 -40.95
N LEU A 4 19.63 -18.17 -41.58
CA LEU A 4 20.96 -17.57 -41.60
C LEU A 4 21.32 -17.05 -40.20
N LEU A 5 22.50 -17.45 -39.72
CA LEU A 5 23.24 -16.73 -38.70
C LEU A 5 23.59 -15.33 -39.25
N LEU A 6 23.19 -14.27 -38.54
CA LEU A 6 23.74 -12.93 -38.68
C LEU A 6 24.97 -12.84 -37.75
N SER A 7 26.17 -12.92 -38.33
CA SER A 7 27.42 -12.58 -37.65
C SER A 7 27.65 -11.08 -37.84
N ALA A 8 27.40 -10.28 -36.80
CA ALA A 8 27.75 -8.87 -36.79
C ALA A 8 29.27 -8.75 -36.58
N LEU A 9 29.98 -8.45 -37.67
CA LEU A 9 31.40 -8.10 -37.64
C LEU A 9 31.52 -6.64 -37.22
N GLY A 10 31.73 -6.39 -35.93
CA GLY A 10 32.03 -5.06 -35.40
C GLY A 10 33.43 -4.64 -35.83
N VAL A 11 33.50 -3.66 -36.74
CA VAL A 11 34.74 -2.94 -37.04
C VAL A 11 35.01 -2.03 -35.84
N ILE A 12 35.98 -2.40 -35.00
CA ILE A 12 36.56 -1.50 -34.01
C ILE A 12 37.41 -0.50 -34.79
N LEU A 13 36.88 0.70 -35.01
CA LEU A 13 37.71 1.86 -35.32
C LEU A 13 38.49 2.18 -34.04
N THR A 14 39.76 1.78 -33.99
CA THR A 14 40.73 2.36 -33.07
C THR A 14 40.94 3.81 -33.52
N LEU A 15 40.21 4.73 -32.91
CA LEU A 15 40.64 6.13 -32.87
C LEU A 15 42.04 6.14 -32.22
N PRO A 16 43.01 6.93 -32.73
CA PRO A 16 44.20 7.20 -31.94
C PRO A 16 43.71 7.78 -30.60
N ALA A 17 44.16 7.19 -29.50
CA ALA A 17 44.00 7.83 -28.20
C ALA A 17 44.59 9.24 -28.36
N LEU A 18 43.78 10.25 -28.07
CA LEU A 18 44.29 11.61 -27.95
C LEU A 18 45.12 11.60 -26.68
N ALA A 19 46.43 11.80 -26.83
CA ALA A 19 47.37 11.84 -25.73
C ALA A 19 47.04 13.06 -24.85
N ASP A 20 46.64 12.80 -23.62
CA ASP A 20 46.21 13.82 -22.67
C ASP A 20 47.03 13.71 -21.37
N ALA A 21 47.53 14.85 -20.89
CA ALA A 21 48.01 14.94 -19.51
C ALA A 21 46.88 14.58 -18.53
N VAL A 22 47.09 13.53 -17.74
CA VAL A 22 46.05 12.85 -16.96
C VAL A 22 45.84 13.49 -15.59
N GLY A 23 46.89 14.04 -14.99
CA GLY A 23 46.82 14.58 -13.63
C GLY A 23 48.15 15.02 -13.05
N VAL A 24 48.12 15.45 -11.79
CA VAL A 24 49.30 15.68 -10.96
C VAL A 24 49.26 14.73 -9.79
N GLU A 25 50.39 14.12 -9.47
CA GLU A 25 50.57 13.28 -8.29
C GLU A 25 51.77 13.76 -7.47
N ALA A 26 51.81 13.37 -6.20
CA ALA A 26 52.97 13.58 -5.35
C ALA A 26 53.29 12.30 -4.59
N GLU A 27 54.56 11.94 -4.50
CA GLU A 27 55.04 10.82 -3.70
C GLU A 27 55.95 11.32 -2.58
N VAL A 28 55.94 10.61 -1.45
CA VAL A 28 56.88 10.86 -0.36
C VAL A 28 58.25 10.36 -0.78
N HIS A 29 59.20 11.29 -0.94
CA HIS A 29 60.59 10.98 -1.25
C HIS A 29 61.41 10.71 0.02
N LEU A 30 61.33 11.63 0.99
CA LEU A 30 62.07 11.57 2.26
C LEU A 30 61.26 12.17 3.41
N THR A 31 61.70 11.91 4.65
CA THR A 31 61.18 12.55 5.87
C THR A 31 62.35 12.97 6.77
N SER A 32 62.25 14.13 7.40
CA SER A 32 63.29 14.69 8.26
C SER A 32 62.70 15.59 9.36
N GLU A 33 63.56 16.26 10.13
CA GLU A 33 63.14 17.28 11.09
C GLU A 33 62.56 18.55 10.41
N TYR A 34 62.75 18.69 9.10
CA TYR A 34 62.22 19.79 8.28
C TYR A 34 60.83 19.50 7.69
N GLY A 35 60.27 18.32 7.98
CA GLY A 35 58.99 17.85 7.45
C GLY A 35 59.13 16.71 6.45
N THR A 36 58.18 16.63 5.53
CA THR A 36 58.14 15.60 4.47
C THR A 36 58.59 16.21 3.15
N THR A 37 59.51 15.55 2.47
CA THR A 37 59.96 15.89 1.12
C THR A 37 59.10 15.12 0.12
N TYR A 38 58.33 15.84 -0.68
CA TYR A 38 57.51 15.31 -1.75
C TYR A 38 58.19 15.50 -3.10
N ARG A 39 58.06 14.52 -3.98
CA ARG A 39 58.32 14.67 -5.41
C ARG A 39 56.99 14.77 -6.14
N VAL A 40 56.82 15.83 -6.91
CA VAL A 40 55.58 16.14 -7.63
C VAL A 40 55.77 15.81 -9.10
N TYR A 41 54.82 15.09 -9.68
CA TYR A 41 54.86 14.62 -11.05
C TYR A 41 53.62 15.07 -11.83
N ILE A 42 53.78 15.26 -13.14
CA ILE A 42 52.65 15.29 -14.07
C ILE A 42 52.58 13.93 -14.77
N ASN A 43 51.38 13.35 -14.75
CA ASN A 43 51.10 12.06 -15.36
C ASN A 43 50.57 12.24 -16.79
N PHE A 44 51.03 11.38 -17.68
CA PHE A 44 50.64 11.30 -19.09
C PHE A 44 49.97 9.95 -19.34
N ASP A 45 49.27 9.82 -20.47
CA ASP A 45 48.67 8.55 -20.90
C ASP A 45 49.58 7.77 -21.87
N SER A 46 50.70 8.37 -22.27
CA SER A 46 51.69 7.81 -23.18
C SER A 46 53.11 8.00 -22.63
N PRO A 47 53.96 6.95 -22.70
CA PRO A 47 55.35 7.01 -22.21
C PRO A 47 56.26 7.84 -23.11
N ASP A 48 55.82 8.14 -24.33
CA ASP A 48 56.59 8.88 -25.34
C ASP A 48 56.30 10.40 -25.31
N ASP A 49 55.43 10.85 -24.40
CA ASP A 49 55.06 12.27 -24.29
C ASP A 49 56.16 13.08 -23.60
N GLU A 50 56.44 14.28 -24.11
CA GLU A 50 57.47 15.18 -23.59
C GLU A 50 56.81 16.40 -22.91
N LEU A 51 57.08 16.60 -21.62
CA LEU A 51 56.67 17.81 -20.91
C LEU A 51 57.58 18.98 -21.31
N VAL A 52 57.01 20.04 -21.87
CA VAL A 52 57.78 21.16 -22.43
C VAL A 52 57.81 22.35 -21.48
N ALA A 53 56.68 22.72 -20.86
CA ALA A 53 56.62 23.90 -20.02
C ALA A 53 55.57 23.78 -18.92
N ILE A 54 55.84 24.43 -17.80
CA ILE A 54 54.84 24.80 -16.80
C ILE A 54 54.69 26.31 -16.81
N TYR A 55 53.45 26.80 -16.84
CA TYR A 55 53.17 28.22 -16.99
C TYR A 55 51.96 28.69 -16.18
N GLY A 56 51.91 30.00 -15.92
CA GLY A 56 50.74 30.68 -15.38
C GLY A 56 50.51 32.01 -16.08
N THR A 57 49.26 32.31 -16.43
CA THR A 57 48.84 33.61 -16.97
C THR A 57 47.35 33.80 -16.77
N VAL A 58 46.97 35.00 -16.33
CA VAL A 58 45.56 35.38 -16.15
C VAL A 58 45.29 36.70 -16.86
N GLY A 59 44.38 36.66 -17.82
CA GLY A 59 43.99 37.80 -18.65
C GLY A 59 42.61 37.60 -19.27
N GLU A 60 42.20 38.53 -20.12
CA GLU A 60 40.85 38.51 -20.72
C GLU A 60 40.55 37.27 -21.57
N ASN A 61 41.59 36.67 -22.17
CA ASN A 61 41.45 35.53 -23.09
C ASN A 61 41.92 34.19 -22.51
N GLN A 62 42.53 34.19 -21.32
CA GLN A 62 43.09 32.99 -20.70
C GLN A 62 43.07 33.14 -19.18
N ASN A 63 42.52 32.15 -18.49
CA ASN A 63 42.48 32.10 -17.02
C ASN A 63 43.19 30.83 -16.55
N ALA A 64 44.52 30.89 -16.51
CA ALA A 64 45.39 29.76 -16.15
C ALA A 64 46.32 30.18 -15.01
N PRO A 65 45.80 30.34 -13.77
CA PRO A 65 46.66 30.62 -12.62
C PRO A 65 47.59 29.43 -12.35
N LEU A 66 48.80 29.71 -11.92
CA LEU A 66 49.77 28.72 -11.44
C LEU A 66 50.02 28.99 -9.96
N SER A 67 49.88 28.00 -9.09
CA SER A 67 50.23 28.17 -7.67
C SER A 67 50.90 26.94 -7.10
N VAL A 68 51.87 27.18 -6.23
CA VAL A 68 52.51 26.17 -5.38
C VAL A 68 52.55 26.77 -4.00
N LEU A 69 51.69 26.26 -3.11
CA LEU A 69 51.47 26.82 -1.78
C LEU A 69 51.60 25.73 -0.73
N THR A 70 52.09 26.08 0.45
CA THR A 70 52.00 25.27 1.66
C THR A 70 51.26 26.04 2.77
N THR A 71 50.73 25.36 3.78
CA THR A 71 50.16 26.01 4.97
C THR A 71 51.21 26.58 5.92
N THR A 72 52.48 26.17 5.78
CA THR A 72 53.62 26.66 6.56
C THR A 72 54.64 27.36 5.66
N THR A 73 55.83 26.79 5.47
CA THR A 73 56.91 27.28 4.59
C THR A 73 57.60 26.10 3.91
N PHE A 74 58.19 26.33 2.75
CA PHE A 74 59.07 25.36 2.12
C PHE A 74 60.47 25.44 2.73
N PHE A 75 61.09 24.29 2.97
CA PHE A 75 62.46 24.24 3.45
C PHE A 75 63.42 24.56 2.30
N GLN A 76 64.33 25.52 2.56
CA GLN A 76 65.46 25.85 1.69
C GLN A 76 66.78 25.72 2.46
N GLU A 77 67.77 25.09 1.82
CA GLU A 77 69.10 24.91 2.41
C GLU A 77 69.79 26.30 2.56
N PRO A 78 70.38 26.63 3.72
CA PRO A 78 70.83 28.01 3.97
C PRO A 78 71.98 28.56 3.11
N VAL A 79 72.74 27.73 2.38
CA VAL A 79 74.02 28.11 1.75
C VAL A 79 74.09 27.75 0.26
N ALA A 80 73.67 26.55 -0.10
CA ALA A 80 73.78 25.91 -1.41
C ALA A 80 72.41 25.67 -2.08
N SER A 81 71.32 26.19 -1.49
CA SER A 81 69.98 26.11 -2.08
C SER A 81 69.93 26.67 -3.50
N VAL A 82 69.09 26.04 -4.31
CA VAL A 82 68.83 26.42 -5.71
C VAL A 82 67.33 26.35 -5.98
N ASP A 83 66.86 27.16 -6.92
CA ASP A 83 65.44 27.17 -7.28
C ASP A 83 65.07 26.03 -8.25
N TYR A 84 66.06 25.41 -8.88
CA TYR A 84 65.86 24.47 -9.98
C TYR A 84 66.69 23.19 -9.82
N GLY A 85 66.06 22.04 -10.08
CA GLY A 85 66.67 20.71 -10.01
C GLY A 85 68.00 20.59 -10.78
N PRO A 86 68.07 20.97 -12.07
CA PRO A 86 69.33 20.91 -12.84
C PRO A 86 70.50 21.71 -12.24
N ASP A 87 70.22 22.70 -11.39
CA ASP A 87 71.24 23.52 -10.73
C ASP A 87 71.74 22.87 -9.42
N VAL A 88 71.06 21.83 -8.91
CA VAL A 88 71.50 21.06 -7.74
C VAL A 88 72.80 20.35 -8.08
N ASN A 89 73.87 20.67 -7.35
CA ASN A 89 75.15 20.02 -7.56
C ASN A 89 75.32 18.83 -6.61
N ALA A 90 75.08 17.62 -7.13
CA ALA A 90 75.17 16.37 -6.34
C ALA A 90 76.53 16.18 -5.65
N SER A 91 77.62 16.76 -6.17
CA SER A 91 78.95 16.70 -5.54
C SER A 91 79.05 17.50 -4.23
N LEU A 92 78.09 18.38 -3.95
CA LEU A 92 78.01 19.17 -2.72
C LEU A 92 77.31 18.44 -1.57
N LEU A 93 76.52 17.38 -1.84
CA LEU A 93 75.77 16.63 -0.83
C LEU A 93 76.63 16.12 0.36
N PRO A 94 77.88 15.65 0.18
CA PRO A 94 78.71 15.25 1.33
C PRO A 94 79.12 16.42 2.25
N PHE A 95 79.04 17.66 1.77
CA PHE A 95 79.40 18.88 2.50
C PHE A 95 78.17 19.60 3.07
N PHE A 96 77.04 19.51 2.35
CA PHE A 96 75.75 20.09 2.71
C PHE A 96 74.68 18.98 2.66
N PRO A 97 74.60 18.13 3.70
CA PRO A 97 73.71 16.96 3.68
C PRO A 97 72.24 17.35 3.60
N ASP A 98 71.87 18.51 4.13
CA ASP A 98 70.49 19.00 4.16
C ASP A 98 70.01 19.47 2.77
N LEU A 99 70.93 19.63 1.80
CA LEU A 99 70.59 19.96 0.41
C LEU A 99 69.69 18.89 -0.24
N VAL A 100 69.69 17.65 0.26
CA VAL A 100 68.76 16.61 -0.20
C VAL A 100 67.29 16.95 0.07
N TYR A 101 67.03 17.83 1.05
CA TYR A 101 65.69 18.29 1.41
C TYR A 101 65.34 19.65 0.80
N ASP A 102 66.26 20.28 0.06
CA ASP A 102 66.02 21.58 -0.59
C ASP A 102 64.81 21.51 -1.52
N SER A 103 64.01 22.58 -1.56
CA SER A 103 62.79 22.64 -2.37
C SER A 103 63.06 23.38 -3.68
N TRP A 104 62.74 22.75 -4.81
CA TRP A 104 63.09 23.26 -6.15
C TRP A 104 62.10 22.79 -7.21
N PHE A 105 62.12 23.44 -8.37
CA PHE A 105 61.30 23.10 -9.55
C PHE A 105 62.14 22.44 -10.65
N THR A 106 61.50 21.64 -11.50
CA THR A 106 62.19 21.03 -12.64
C THR A 106 61.24 20.70 -13.78
N ILE A 107 61.81 20.15 -14.84
CA ILE A 107 61.16 19.29 -15.82
C ILE A 107 62.11 18.09 -15.99
N GLY A 108 61.80 17.00 -15.30
CA GLY A 108 62.55 15.76 -15.36
C GLY A 108 63.78 15.70 -14.45
N SER A 109 64.80 16.51 -14.75
CA SER A 109 66.12 16.36 -14.13
C SER A 109 66.14 16.72 -12.63
N GLU A 110 66.67 15.83 -11.81
CA GLU A 110 66.75 15.99 -10.35
C GLU A 110 67.97 16.79 -9.89
N ASP A 111 69.05 16.73 -10.66
CA ASP A 111 70.33 17.36 -10.34
C ASP A 111 71.15 17.65 -11.62
N ASN A 112 72.36 18.17 -11.44
CA ASN A 112 73.29 18.48 -12.52
C ASN A 112 73.88 17.27 -13.27
N THR A 113 73.47 16.04 -12.94
CA THR A 113 73.82 14.82 -13.66
C THR A 113 72.75 14.40 -14.67
N GLY A 114 71.56 15.00 -14.63
CA GLY A 114 70.49 14.82 -15.61
C GLY A 114 70.77 15.50 -16.96
N THR A 115 69.80 15.42 -17.88
CA THR A 115 69.90 16.03 -19.22
C THR A 115 69.69 17.54 -19.23
N GLY A 116 69.10 18.12 -18.18
CA GLY A 116 69.04 19.56 -17.92
C GLY A 116 68.24 20.33 -18.98
N GLY A 117 68.68 21.57 -19.27
CA GLY A 117 68.07 22.41 -20.30
C GLY A 117 66.89 23.28 -19.85
N LEU A 118 66.62 23.29 -18.54
CA LEU A 118 65.58 24.13 -17.95
C LEU A 118 65.91 25.62 -18.13
N SER A 119 64.90 26.40 -18.46
CA SER A 119 64.93 27.86 -18.53
C SER A 119 63.67 28.42 -17.92
N ALA A 120 63.72 29.65 -17.43
CA ALA A 120 62.56 30.31 -16.84
C ALA A 120 62.42 31.76 -17.33
N VAL A 121 61.18 32.25 -17.34
CA VAL A 121 60.85 33.61 -17.70
C VAL A 121 59.82 34.15 -16.70
N GLY A 122 60.12 35.28 -16.08
CA GLY A 122 59.19 35.99 -15.19
C GLY A 122 58.99 35.33 -13.81
N MET A 123 59.76 34.29 -13.48
CA MET A 123 59.66 33.56 -12.21
C MET A 123 60.33 34.28 -11.04
N GLU A 124 61.23 35.23 -11.30
CA GLU A 124 62.12 35.82 -10.29
C GLU A 124 61.38 36.50 -9.13
N SER A 125 60.25 37.14 -9.42
CA SER A 125 59.41 37.75 -8.36
C SER A 125 58.65 36.75 -7.52
N TYR A 126 58.33 35.58 -8.09
CA TYR A 126 57.52 34.55 -7.43
C TYR A 126 58.39 33.60 -6.60
N LEU A 127 59.61 33.30 -7.06
CA LEU A 127 60.58 32.48 -6.32
C LEU A 127 61.01 33.12 -4.99
N SER A 128 60.98 34.45 -4.89
CA SER A 128 61.21 35.12 -3.60
C SER A 128 60.18 34.69 -2.53
N GLY A 129 58.90 34.56 -2.89
CA GLY A 129 57.84 34.09 -2.00
C GLY A 129 57.98 32.59 -1.69
N PHE A 130 58.36 31.79 -2.68
CA PHE A 130 58.69 30.38 -2.49
C PHE A 130 59.80 30.17 -1.45
N ASN A 131 60.87 30.96 -1.55
CA ASN A 131 62.07 30.81 -0.72
C ASN A 131 61.96 31.40 0.69
N THR A 132 60.96 32.26 0.95
CA THR A 132 60.88 33.02 2.21
C THR A 132 59.51 33.01 2.88
N SER A 133 58.49 32.48 2.22
CA SER A 133 57.09 32.46 2.67
C SER A 133 56.49 31.07 2.42
N ASN A 134 55.18 31.03 2.23
CA ASN A 134 54.37 29.85 2.04
C ASN A 134 54.22 29.41 0.58
N GLY A 135 55.04 29.92 -0.34
CA GLY A 135 54.93 29.62 -1.78
C GLY A 135 54.65 30.84 -2.66
N PHE A 136 54.00 30.61 -3.80
CA PHE A 136 53.64 31.65 -4.75
C PHE A 136 52.38 31.33 -5.55
N THR A 137 51.81 32.39 -6.13
CA THR A 137 50.74 32.32 -7.14
C THR A 137 51.07 33.27 -8.29
N VAL A 138 51.02 32.78 -9.52
CA VAL A 138 51.09 33.54 -10.77
C VAL A 138 49.67 33.75 -11.28
N ASP A 139 49.14 34.95 -11.09
CA ASP A 139 47.78 35.36 -11.45
C ASP A 139 47.75 36.67 -12.26
N THR A 140 48.83 36.96 -12.98
CA THR A 140 49.01 38.20 -13.73
C THR A 140 48.94 37.98 -15.24
N PHE A 141 48.63 39.04 -15.99
CA PHE A 141 48.60 39.02 -17.46
C PHE A 141 49.97 38.71 -18.07
N THR A 142 51.05 39.28 -17.50
CA THR A 142 52.42 39.00 -17.94
C THR A 142 52.76 37.52 -17.79
N GLY A 143 52.20 36.88 -16.76
CA GLY A 143 52.45 35.49 -16.45
C GLY A 143 53.89 35.19 -16.04
N ALA A 144 54.19 33.90 -15.93
CA ALA A 144 55.53 33.37 -15.74
C ALA A 144 55.55 31.89 -16.17
N SER A 145 56.73 31.38 -16.51
CA SER A 145 56.90 29.97 -16.87
C SER A 145 58.32 29.47 -16.60
N TRP A 146 58.43 28.15 -16.45
CA TRP A 146 59.68 27.43 -16.67
C TRP A 146 59.46 26.34 -17.72
N PHE A 147 60.48 26.11 -18.54
CA PHE A 147 60.35 25.29 -19.74
C PHE A 147 61.70 24.67 -20.15
N VAL A 148 61.62 23.64 -20.97
CA VAL A 148 62.73 23.08 -21.74
C VAL A 148 62.46 23.32 -23.23
N ILE A 149 63.50 23.27 -24.05
CA ILE A 149 63.31 23.30 -25.51
C ILE A 149 62.92 21.87 -25.94
N PRO A 150 61.83 21.69 -26.72
CA PRO A 150 61.43 20.35 -27.17
C PRO A 150 62.57 19.57 -27.83
N GLY A 151 62.71 18.30 -27.45
CA GLY A 151 63.73 17.38 -27.91
C GLY A 151 65.15 17.64 -27.37
N THR A 152 65.31 18.51 -26.36
CA THR A 152 66.64 18.80 -25.78
C THR A 152 66.94 18.08 -24.48
N SER A 153 65.90 17.59 -23.77
CA SER A 153 66.05 16.90 -22.50
C SER A 153 65.38 15.53 -22.58
N ALA A 154 66.14 14.45 -22.33
CA ALA A 154 65.56 13.11 -22.28
C ALA A 154 64.75 12.90 -20.99
N ASP A 155 65.11 13.60 -19.92
CA ASP A 155 64.39 13.53 -18.64
C ASP A 155 63.01 14.19 -18.70
N ALA A 156 62.74 15.00 -19.73
CA ALA A 156 61.43 15.61 -19.96
C ALA A 156 60.41 14.64 -20.58
N ILE A 157 60.84 13.44 -20.99
CA ILE A 157 59.98 12.41 -21.59
C ILE A 157 59.38 11.55 -20.47
N ALA A 158 58.08 11.27 -20.54
CA ALA A 158 57.30 10.61 -19.49
C ALA A 158 57.80 9.20 -19.12
N GLY A 159 58.42 8.47 -20.05
CA GLY A 159 59.05 7.18 -19.78
C GLY A 159 58.05 6.08 -19.40
N ASP A 160 58.57 4.92 -18.98
CA ASP A 160 57.77 3.71 -18.71
C ASP A 160 56.76 3.88 -17.54
N ASP A 161 56.98 4.85 -16.64
CA ASP A 161 56.09 5.21 -15.55
C ASP A 161 55.08 6.31 -15.92
N ASN A 162 55.10 6.77 -17.19
CA ASN A 162 54.19 7.77 -17.76
C ASN A 162 54.15 9.08 -16.96
N ARG A 163 55.26 9.51 -16.35
CA ARG A 163 55.26 10.68 -15.47
C ARG A 163 56.55 11.47 -15.56
N VAL A 164 56.43 12.79 -15.47
CA VAL A 164 57.59 13.70 -15.49
C VAL A 164 57.65 14.47 -14.17
N LEU A 165 58.81 14.43 -13.50
CA LEU A 165 59.05 15.18 -12.28
C LEU A 165 58.99 16.69 -12.56
N VAL A 166 58.27 17.45 -11.73
CA VAL A 166 58.13 18.90 -11.88
C VAL A 166 58.56 19.71 -10.66
N ALA A 167 58.63 19.08 -9.48
CA ALA A 167 59.13 19.73 -8.27
C ALA A 167 59.59 18.73 -7.22
N GLN A 168 60.53 19.16 -6.38
CA GLN A 168 60.75 18.60 -5.05
C GLN A 168 60.35 19.65 -4.02
N LEU A 169 59.50 19.29 -3.06
CA LEU A 169 58.94 20.23 -2.08
C LEU A 169 59.03 19.65 -0.68
N THR A 170 59.79 20.30 0.21
CA THR A 170 59.89 19.89 1.62
C THR A 170 59.14 20.86 2.50
N THR A 171 58.19 20.35 3.30
CA THR A 171 57.42 21.17 4.24
C THR A 171 56.82 20.29 5.35
N ASP A 172 56.52 20.90 6.49
CA ASP A 172 55.71 20.31 7.58
C ASP A 172 54.22 20.68 7.47
N GLY A 173 53.86 21.45 6.44
CA GLY A 173 52.49 21.84 6.14
C GLY A 173 51.80 20.96 5.08
N ILE A 174 50.61 21.39 4.69
CA ILE A 174 49.84 20.81 3.58
C ILE A 174 50.15 21.62 2.33
N VAL A 175 50.58 20.94 1.28
CA VAL A 175 50.87 21.54 -0.03
C VAL A 175 49.63 21.49 -0.91
N THR A 176 49.37 22.58 -1.62
CA THR A 176 48.40 22.64 -2.72
C THR A 176 49.10 23.19 -3.95
N VAL A 177 49.02 22.44 -5.06
CA VAL A 177 49.55 22.85 -6.36
C VAL A 177 48.41 23.01 -7.36
N VAL A 178 48.49 24.05 -8.19
CA VAL A 178 47.66 24.26 -9.38
C VAL A 178 48.61 24.54 -10.52
N LEU A 179 48.77 23.59 -11.45
CA LEU A 179 49.74 23.63 -12.54
C LEU A 179 49.03 23.72 -13.88
N ASN A 180 49.66 24.42 -14.84
CA ASN A 180 49.26 24.39 -16.24
C ASN A 180 50.48 23.98 -17.04
N ALA A 181 50.31 23.04 -17.98
CA ALA A 181 51.40 22.42 -18.69
C ALA A 181 51.23 22.51 -20.21
N GLN A 182 52.36 22.58 -20.91
CA GLN A 182 52.47 22.38 -22.33
C GLN A 182 53.34 21.15 -22.57
N TYR A 183 52.94 20.29 -23.50
CA TYR A 183 53.61 19.04 -23.79
C TYR A 183 53.51 18.69 -25.28
N ASP A 184 54.46 17.90 -25.77
CA ASP A 184 54.50 17.39 -27.14
C ASP A 184 54.21 15.89 -27.12
N ASP A 185 53.35 15.42 -28.03
CA ASP A 185 53.12 13.99 -28.25
C ASP A 185 54.29 13.32 -29.00
N ALA A 186 54.25 11.99 -29.11
CA ALA A 186 55.25 11.22 -29.86
C ALA A 186 55.43 11.63 -31.34
N SER A 187 54.47 12.37 -31.91
CA SER A 187 54.51 12.91 -33.27
C SER A 187 55.03 14.36 -33.33
N GLY A 188 55.34 14.97 -32.18
CA GLY A 188 55.78 16.36 -32.04
C GLY A 188 54.63 17.38 -32.14
N ASN A 189 53.38 16.97 -31.92
CA ASN A 189 52.26 17.90 -31.83
C ASN A 189 52.18 18.47 -30.43
N THR A 190 52.18 19.80 -30.33
CA THR A 190 52.08 20.50 -29.05
C THR A 190 50.64 20.66 -28.58
N SER A 191 50.39 20.26 -27.33
CA SER A 191 49.13 20.38 -26.60
C SER A 191 49.33 21.13 -25.29
N SER A 192 48.23 21.55 -24.65
CA SER A 192 48.28 22.17 -23.32
C SER A 192 47.11 21.75 -22.44
N VAL A 193 47.36 21.77 -21.14
CA VAL A 193 46.39 21.48 -20.08
C VAL A 193 46.46 22.59 -19.02
N ILE A 194 45.31 22.94 -18.45
CA ILE A 194 45.16 24.03 -17.48
C ILE A 194 44.45 23.49 -16.25
N GLY A 195 44.91 23.87 -15.06
CA GLY A 195 44.24 23.58 -13.80
C GLY A 195 44.48 22.18 -13.23
N LEU A 196 45.60 21.54 -13.56
CA LEU A 196 46.00 20.30 -12.90
C LEU A 196 46.24 20.60 -11.41
N THR A 197 45.49 19.96 -10.53
CA THR A 197 45.48 20.29 -9.10
C THR A 197 45.78 19.06 -8.26
N ALA A 198 46.61 19.23 -7.23
CA ALA A 198 46.83 18.21 -6.19
C ALA A 198 47.02 18.87 -4.82
N THR A 199 46.58 18.19 -3.77
CA THR A 199 46.79 18.57 -2.37
C THR A 199 47.39 17.39 -1.62
N PHE A 200 48.49 17.60 -0.89
CA PHE A 200 49.19 16.53 -0.18
C PHE A 200 49.86 17.02 1.13
N PRO A 201 49.99 16.19 2.17
CA PRO A 201 49.54 14.79 2.21
C PRO A 201 48.00 14.71 2.18
N GLU A 202 47.48 13.61 1.66
CA GLU A 202 46.06 13.29 1.80
C GLU A 202 45.78 13.09 3.29
N LEU A 203 44.90 13.93 3.86
CA LEU A 203 44.48 13.79 5.24
C LEU A 203 43.50 12.63 5.34
N ALA A 204 43.67 11.76 6.34
CA ALA A 204 42.68 10.75 6.64
C ALA A 204 41.35 11.44 6.97
N ALA A 205 40.33 11.24 6.14
CA ALA A 205 39.04 11.89 6.28
C ALA A 205 38.05 10.94 6.98
N GLY A 206 37.26 11.47 7.91
CA GLY A 206 36.26 10.72 8.66
C GLY A 206 35.64 11.58 9.75
N CYS A 207 34.71 11.01 10.53
CA CYS A 207 34.10 11.77 11.61
C CYS A 207 35.10 12.11 12.72
N THR A 208 35.34 13.39 12.96
CA THR A 208 36.28 13.87 13.99
C THR A 208 35.62 14.16 15.34
N ASP A 209 34.29 14.14 15.43
CA ASP A 209 33.56 14.39 16.67
C ASP A 209 33.52 13.13 17.56
N SER A 210 34.20 13.19 18.70
CA SER A 210 34.22 12.11 19.70
C SER A 210 32.86 11.75 20.31
N ALA A 211 31.84 12.60 20.15
CA ALA A 211 30.47 12.32 20.58
C ALA A 211 29.63 11.58 19.52
N ALA A 212 30.14 11.46 18.29
CA ALA A 212 29.47 10.75 17.21
C ALA A 212 29.66 9.22 17.34
N CYS A 213 28.70 8.47 16.81
CA CYS A 213 28.67 7.03 16.81
C CYS A 213 29.68 6.37 15.87
N ASN A 214 30.10 7.08 14.83
CA ASN A 214 31.11 6.67 13.86
C ASN A 214 32.41 7.46 13.98
N TYR A 215 32.72 8.00 15.17
CA TYR A 215 33.97 8.69 15.44
C TYR A 215 35.18 7.84 14.98
N ASP A 216 36.02 8.43 14.14
CA ASP A 216 37.27 7.83 13.69
C ASP A 216 38.45 8.57 14.31
N SER A 217 39.14 7.91 15.24
CA SER A 217 40.34 8.46 15.89
C SER A 217 41.54 8.65 14.97
N SER A 218 41.52 8.05 13.77
CA SER A 218 42.55 8.24 12.76
C SER A 218 42.23 9.37 11.78
N ALA A 219 41.01 9.92 11.82
CA ALA A 219 40.64 11.05 10.98
C ALA A 219 41.33 12.35 11.43
N GLU A 220 41.96 13.02 10.47
CA GLU A 220 42.62 14.31 10.61
C GLU A 220 41.75 15.46 10.05
N ALA A 221 40.74 15.13 9.24
CA ALA A 221 39.78 16.07 8.68
C ALA A 221 38.35 15.52 8.76
N ASP A 222 37.41 16.38 9.14
CA ASP A 222 35.98 16.05 9.15
C ASP A 222 35.44 16.00 7.72
N ASP A 223 34.90 14.84 7.33
CA ASP A 223 34.25 14.63 6.03
C ASP A 223 32.73 14.88 6.06
N GLY A 224 32.18 15.25 7.22
CA GLY A 224 30.75 15.44 7.42
C GLY A 224 29.97 14.13 7.55
N SER A 225 30.64 12.99 7.72
CA SER A 225 30.00 11.68 7.89
C SER A 225 29.48 11.42 9.31
N CYS A 226 29.72 12.32 10.28
CA CYS A 226 29.34 12.11 11.67
C CYS A 226 27.85 11.80 11.85
N VAL A 227 27.55 10.69 12.51
CA VAL A 227 26.19 10.28 12.93
C VAL A 227 26.08 10.31 14.44
N PHE A 228 24.96 10.82 14.94
CA PHE A 228 24.71 11.01 16.36
C PHE A 228 23.49 10.20 16.83
N PRO A 229 23.36 9.96 18.14
CA PRO A 229 22.13 9.39 18.69
C PRO A 229 20.89 10.21 18.27
N GLY A 230 19.90 9.53 17.70
CA GLY A 230 18.69 10.12 17.12
C GLY A 230 18.73 10.30 15.60
N ASP A 231 19.90 10.22 14.98
CA ASP A 231 20.00 10.23 13.52
C ASP A 231 19.42 8.93 12.93
N ALA A 232 18.74 9.07 11.79
CA ALA A 232 18.14 7.96 11.09
C ALA A 232 19.20 6.97 10.61
N CYS A 233 18.86 5.68 10.67
CA CYS A 233 19.70 4.60 10.18
C CYS A 233 18.82 3.46 9.63
N ASP A 234 19.43 2.33 9.25
CA ASP A 234 18.74 1.10 8.86
C ASP A 234 19.42 -0.05 9.61
N ASP A 235 18.70 -0.70 10.52
CA ASP A 235 19.23 -1.80 11.32
C ASP A 235 19.18 -3.15 10.59
N GLY A 236 18.61 -3.16 9.38
CA GLY A 236 18.45 -4.32 8.51
C GLY A 236 17.33 -5.27 8.94
N ASN A 237 16.55 -4.95 9.97
CA ASN A 237 15.46 -5.77 10.46
C ASN A 237 14.13 -5.29 9.85
N SER A 238 13.56 -6.11 8.97
CA SER A 238 12.26 -5.81 8.34
C SER A 238 11.06 -5.82 9.30
N LEU A 239 11.27 -6.18 10.57
CA LEU A 239 10.23 -6.18 11.61
C LEU A 239 10.27 -4.92 12.50
N THR A 240 11.09 -3.93 12.16
CA THR A 240 11.19 -2.64 12.85
C THR A 240 10.90 -1.47 11.91
N ILE A 241 10.50 -0.34 12.51
CA ILE A 241 10.28 0.95 11.83
C ILE A 241 10.96 2.07 12.63
N ASN A 242 11.14 3.23 11.98
CA ASN A 242 11.72 4.44 12.59
C ASN A 242 13.12 4.21 13.19
N ASP A 243 13.94 3.43 12.49
CA ASP A 243 15.30 3.09 12.88
C ASP A 243 16.16 4.34 13.10
N ALA A 244 16.79 4.40 14.28
CA ALA A 244 17.68 5.49 14.63
C ALA A 244 18.84 4.99 15.50
N TYR A 245 19.95 5.74 15.47
CA TYR A 245 21.05 5.49 16.39
C TYR A 245 20.59 5.73 17.83
N THR A 246 20.69 4.71 18.66
CA THR A 246 20.40 4.81 20.09
C THR A 246 21.49 5.60 20.83
N GLY A 247 21.25 5.96 22.09
CA GLY A 247 22.27 6.57 22.96
C GLY A 247 23.50 5.67 23.22
N SER A 248 23.46 4.39 22.81
CA SER A 248 24.59 3.47 22.82
C SER A 248 25.20 3.24 21.44
N CYS A 249 24.84 4.07 20.45
CA CYS A 249 25.34 4.01 19.08
C CYS A 249 25.07 2.69 18.35
N VAL A 250 23.98 2.03 18.74
CA VAL A 250 23.42 0.90 18.01
C VAL A 250 22.27 1.42 17.17
N CYS A 251 22.28 1.12 15.87
CA CYS A 251 21.12 1.34 15.04
C CYS A 251 20.04 0.32 15.43
N ALA A 252 18.86 0.82 15.81
CA ALA A 252 17.72 -0.01 16.19
C ALA A 252 16.41 0.74 15.92
N GLY A 253 15.37 0.01 15.53
CA GLY A 253 14.02 0.56 15.39
C GLY A 253 13.01 0.09 16.43
N GLU A 254 11.78 0.59 16.29
CA GLU A 254 10.61 0.17 17.06
C GLU A 254 9.96 -1.04 16.39
N ALA A 255 9.58 -2.06 17.16
CA ALA A 255 8.95 -3.26 16.60
C ALA A 255 7.63 -2.93 15.91
N ILE A 256 7.42 -3.48 14.72
CA ILE A 256 6.14 -3.38 13.99
C ILE A 256 5.06 -4.13 14.75
N ILE A 257 3.99 -3.43 15.08
CA ILE A 257 2.76 -3.99 15.62
C ILE A 257 1.66 -3.64 14.63
N GLU A 258 1.22 -4.65 13.89
CA GLU A 258 0.14 -4.57 12.91
C GLU A 258 -1.23 -4.53 13.60
N GLY A 259 -2.13 -3.73 13.06
CA GLY A 259 -3.52 -3.63 13.48
C GLY A 259 -4.14 -2.30 13.05
N CYS A 260 -5.41 -2.10 13.36
CA CYS A 260 -6.07 -0.85 13.05
C CYS A 260 -5.54 0.31 13.91
N THR A 261 -4.97 1.35 13.27
CA THR A 261 -4.39 2.51 13.97
C THR A 261 -5.36 3.70 14.11
N SER A 262 -6.56 3.64 13.52
CA SER A 262 -7.57 4.71 13.63
C SER A 262 -8.38 4.55 14.91
N ALA A 263 -8.36 5.57 15.76
CA ALA A 263 -9.10 5.59 17.03
C ALA A 263 -10.64 5.61 16.83
N GLU A 264 -11.10 5.95 15.63
CA GLU A 264 -12.51 5.96 15.23
C GLU A 264 -13.02 4.60 14.74
N ALA A 265 -12.13 3.63 14.52
CA ALA A 265 -12.51 2.30 14.08
C ALA A 265 -12.99 1.42 15.24
N CYS A 266 -13.90 0.52 14.92
CA CYS A 266 -14.47 -0.43 15.87
C CYS A 266 -13.46 -1.45 16.42
N ASN A 267 -12.40 -1.74 15.68
CA ASN A 267 -11.31 -2.64 16.06
C ASN A 267 -9.97 -1.91 16.27
N TYR A 268 -10.01 -0.63 16.66
CA TYR A 268 -8.82 0.12 17.02
C TYR A 268 -7.92 -0.65 18.00
N ASN A 269 -6.63 -0.74 17.67
CA ASN A 269 -5.61 -1.33 18.52
C ASN A 269 -4.62 -0.23 18.96
N ASP A 270 -4.59 0.09 20.26
CA ASP A 270 -3.75 1.13 20.82
C ASP A 270 -2.25 0.78 20.82
N ALA A 271 -1.91 -0.50 20.70
CA ALA A 271 -0.55 -0.97 20.53
C ALA A 271 -0.10 -0.96 19.07
N ALA A 272 -1.02 -0.85 18.09
CA ALA A 272 -0.66 -0.86 16.68
C ALA A 272 0.06 0.43 16.28
N ASN A 273 1.21 0.28 15.63
CA ASN A 273 1.97 1.38 15.05
C ASN A 273 2.04 1.30 13.51
N THR A 274 1.47 0.24 12.93
CA THR A 274 1.41 0.00 11.49
C THR A 274 0.01 -0.45 11.13
N ASN A 275 -0.67 0.30 10.25
CA ASN A 275 -2.00 -0.05 9.78
C ASN A 275 -1.95 -1.27 8.85
N ASP A 276 -2.72 -2.30 9.16
CA ASP A 276 -2.81 -3.56 8.39
C ASP A 276 -4.05 -3.63 7.50
N ASP A 277 -4.72 -2.49 7.30
CA ASP A 277 -6.00 -2.35 6.59
C ASP A 277 -7.14 -3.21 7.17
N SER A 278 -7.02 -3.66 8.42
CA SER A 278 -8.09 -4.38 9.13
C SER A 278 -9.18 -3.47 9.69
N CYS A 279 -9.01 -2.15 9.67
CA CYS A 279 -9.96 -1.20 10.24
C CYS A 279 -11.37 -1.37 9.64
N PHE A 280 -12.38 -1.47 10.50
CA PHE A 280 -13.78 -1.35 10.11
C PHE A 280 -14.51 -0.32 10.96
N PHE A 281 -15.46 0.37 10.33
CA PHE A 281 -16.16 1.53 10.88
C PHE A 281 -17.66 1.30 10.88
N VAL A 282 -18.36 2.04 11.74
CA VAL A 282 -19.83 2.08 11.74
C VAL A 282 -20.35 2.49 10.35
N GLY A 283 -21.27 1.70 9.81
CA GLY A 283 -21.83 1.86 8.47
C GLY A 283 -21.10 1.11 7.36
N ASP A 284 -19.95 0.49 7.63
CA ASP A 284 -19.31 -0.40 6.65
C ASP A 284 -20.18 -1.63 6.40
N THR A 285 -20.21 -2.08 5.14
CA THR A 285 -20.89 -3.33 4.79
C THR A 285 -20.16 -4.53 5.38
N CYS A 286 -20.90 -5.48 5.93
CA CYS A 286 -20.34 -6.70 6.52
C CYS A 286 -21.21 -7.92 6.15
N ASP A 287 -20.95 -9.08 6.75
CA ASP A 287 -21.76 -10.30 6.65
C ASP A 287 -21.88 -10.87 8.05
N ASP A 288 -23.08 -10.86 8.63
CA ASP A 288 -23.32 -11.35 9.99
C ASP A 288 -23.51 -12.89 10.03
N GLY A 289 -23.52 -13.53 8.85
CA GLY A 289 -23.68 -14.96 8.67
C GLY A 289 -25.12 -15.46 8.84
N ASP A 290 -26.11 -14.58 9.01
CA ASP A 290 -27.52 -14.92 9.10
C ASP A 290 -28.19 -14.83 7.72
N ALA A 291 -28.60 -15.98 7.19
CA ALA A 291 -29.26 -16.04 5.88
C ALA A 291 -30.69 -15.45 5.87
N SER A 292 -31.23 -15.09 7.04
CA SER A 292 -32.55 -14.48 7.18
C SER A 292 -32.53 -12.95 7.25
N THR A 293 -31.35 -12.33 7.25
CA THR A 293 -31.17 -10.87 7.22
C THR A 293 -30.58 -10.40 5.89
N SER A 294 -30.77 -9.12 5.58
CA SER A 294 -30.12 -8.46 4.43
C SER A 294 -29.67 -7.05 4.77
N GLY A 295 -28.74 -6.51 3.95
CA GLY A 295 -28.26 -5.14 4.10
C GLY A 295 -27.31 -4.96 5.29
N ASP A 296 -26.57 -6.01 5.64
CA ASP A 296 -25.68 -6.09 6.79
C ASP A 296 -24.67 -4.94 6.81
N ALA A 297 -24.65 -4.26 7.96
CA ALA A 297 -23.70 -3.19 8.21
C ALA A 297 -23.24 -3.21 9.67
N ILE A 298 -22.06 -2.64 9.91
CA ILE A 298 -21.54 -2.43 11.26
C ILE A 298 -22.40 -1.37 11.97
N GLY A 299 -23.08 -1.76 13.04
CA GLY A 299 -23.90 -0.88 13.87
C GLY A 299 -23.09 0.01 14.81
N ASP A 300 -23.78 0.92 15.50
CA ASP A 300 -23.20 1.83 16.51
C ASP A 300 -22.51 1.08 17.68
N ASP A 301 -22.87 -0.19 17.89
CA ASP A 301 -22.29 -1.09 18.87
C ASP A 301 -21.08 -1.88 18.34
N CYS A 302 -20.63 -1.56 17.13
CA CYS A 302 -19.52 -2.23 16.46
C CYS A 302 -19.77 -3.72 16.20
N GLN A 303 -21.03 -4.14 16.12
CA GLN A 303 -21.41 -5.49 15.68
C GLN A 303 -21.94 -5.44 14.25
N CYS A 304 -21.70 -6.50 13.50
CA CYS A 304 -22.34 -6.69 12.22
C CYS A 304 -23.77 -7.19 12.43
N SER A 305 -24.75 -6.52 11.83
CA SER A 305 -26.15 -6.96 11.85
C SER A 305 -26.90 -6.49 10.60
N GLY A 306 -27.78 -7.33 10.08
CA GLY A 306 -28.69 -7.00 9.00
C GLY A 306 -30.13 -6.69 9.45
N GLN A 307 -31.01 -6.44 8.48
CA GLN A 307 -32.46 -6.29 8.68
C GLN A 307 -33.18 -7.59 8.30
N ASP A 308 -34.18 -7.99 9.08
CA ASP A 308 -34.97 -9.21 8.84
C ASP A 308 -35.62 -9.20 7.45
N ILE A 309 -35.41 -10.27 6.68
CA ILE A 309 -36.09 -10.49 5.40
C ILE A 309 -37.50 -11.05 5.68
N VAL A 310 -38.53 -10.36 5.18
CA VAL A 310 -39.91 -10.85 5.24
C VAL A 310 -40.16 -11.79 4.05
N PHE A 311 -40.34 -13.07 4.34
CA PHE A 311 -40.73 -14.09 3.36
C PHE A 311 -42.25 -14.10 3.15
N GLY A 312 -42.68 -14.18 1.89
CA GLY A 312 -44.10 -14.29 1.55
C GLY A 312 -44.36 -14.20 0.05
N CYS A 313 -45.62 -14.08 -0.35
CA CYS A 313 -45.96 -13.95 -1.76
C CYS A 313 -45.75 -12.52 -2.27
N THR A 314 -44.73 -12.31 -3.10
CA THR A 314 -44.40 -11.00 -3.68
C THR A 314 -45.12 -10.70 -5.00
N GLU A 315 -45.89 -11.65 -5.53
CA GLU A 315 -46.57 -11.51 -6.81
C GLU A 315 -47.95 -10.85 -6.64
N THR A 316 -48.11 -9.63 -7.18
CA THR A 316 -49.35 -8.84 -7.05
C THR A 316 -50.59 -9.48 -7.68
N ALA A 317 -50.42 -10.50 -8.51
CA ALA A 317 -51.50 -11.26 -9.14
C ALA A 317 -51.98 -12.45 -8.29
N ALA A 318 -51.27 -12.77 -7.21
CA ALA A 318 -51.64 -13.85 -6.30
C ALA A 318 -52.69 -13.39 -5.28
N CYS A 319 -53.52 -14.33 -4.86
CA CYS A 319 -54.60 -14.09 -3.92
C CYS A 319 -54.15 -13.87 -2.47
N ASN A 320 -52.93 -14.31 -2.12
CA ASN A 320 -52.26 -14.03 -0.85
C ASN A 320 -51.05 -13.10 -0.99
N TYR A 321 -51.05 -12.22 -2.00
CA TYR A 321 -50.03 -11.19 -2.11
C TYR A 321 -49.82 -10.47 -0.77
N ASP A 322 -48.59 -10.48 -0.27
CA ASP A 322 -48.18 -9.76 0.91
C ASP A 322 -47.31 -8.57 0.48
N SER A 323 -47.82 -7.36 0.68
CA SER A 323 -47.10 -6.14 0.34
C SER A 323 -45.86 -5.89 1.18
N ASN A 324 -45.70 -6.62 2.29
CA ASN A 324 -44.51 -6.54 3.15
C ASN A 324 -43.49 -7.63 2.81
N ALA A 325 -43.82 -8.62 1.96
CA ALA A 325 -42.87 -9.65 1.58
C ALA A 325 -41.80 -9.06 0.65
N GLU A 326 -40.55 -9.33 0.99
CA GLU A 326 -39.36 -8.88 0.23
C GLU A 326 -38.80 -10.01 -0.64
N VAL A 327 -39.03 -11.27 -0.25
CA VAL A 327 -38.57 -12.46 -0.97
C VAL A 327 -39.70 -13.46 -1.16
N LEU A 328 -39.84 -13.96 -2.40
CA LEU A 328 -40.81 -14.99 -2.78
C LEU A 328 -40.47 -16.33 -2.12
N ASP A 329 -41.37 -16.82 -1.25
CA ASP A 329 -41.18 -18.05 -0.49
C ASP A 329 -41.91 -19.28 -1.08
N GLY A 330 -42.58 -19.08 -2.21
CA GLY A 330 -43.38 -20.12 -2.88
C GLY A 330 -44.77 -20.32 -2.29
N SER A 331 -45.23 -19.45 -1.37
CA SER A 331 -46.58 -19.50 -0.79
C SER A 331 -47.68 -18.96 -1.70
N CYS A 332 -47.36 -18.33 -2.84
CA CYS A 332 -48.35 -17.72 -3.74
C CYS A 332 -49.38 -18.73 -4.26
N PHE A 333 -50.66 -18.37 -4.18
CA PHE A 333 -51.75 -19.09 -4.86
C PHE A 333 -52.57 -18.16 -5.74
N TYR A 334 -53.13 -18.70 -6.83
CA TYR A 334 -53.77 -17.97 -7.91
C TYR A 334 -55.20 -18.45 -8.17
N PRO A 335 -56.05 -17.63 -8.82
CA PRO A 335 -57.33 -18.11 -9.32
C PRO A 335 -57.16 -19.35 -10.22
N GLY A 336 -57.91 -20.42 -9.92
CA GLY A 336 -57.82 -21.74 -10.55
C GLY A 336 -56.93 -22.75 -9.81
N ASP A 337 -56.19 -22.32 -8.79
CA ASP A 337 -55.50 -23.27 -7.89
C ASP A 337 -56.51 -23.96 -6.97
N ALA A 338 -56.26 -25.23 -6.67
CA ALA A 338 -57.08 -26.01 -5.76
C ALA A 338 -57.01 -25.43 -4.34
N CYS A 339 -58.16 -25.39 -3.67
CA CYS A 339 -58.28 -24.94 -2.28
C CYS A 339 -59.24 -25.84 -1.50
N ASP A 340 -59.52 -25.52 -0.23
CA ASP A 340 -60.52 -26.20 0.60
C ASP A 340 -61.40 -25.11 1.20
N ASP A 341 -62.68 -25.06 0.80
CA ASP A 341 -63.62 -24.03 1.25
C ASP A 341 -64.19 -24.33 2.66
N GLY A 342 -63.80 -25.47 3.24
CA GLY A 342 -64.20 -25.93 4.56
C GLY A 342 -65.61 -26.52 4.61
N PHE A 343 -66.32 -26.60 3.47
CA PHE A 343 -67.65 -27.21 3.40
C PHE A 343 -67.55 -28.67 2.97
N SER A 344 -68.04 -29.58 3.81
CA SER A 344 -67.98 -31.02 3.50
C SER A 344 -68.94 -31.48 2.39
N ASN A 345 -69.74 -30.56 1.83
CA ASN A 345 -70.75 -30.82 0.81
C ASN A 345 -70.47 -30.12 -0.53
N THR A 346 -69.24 -29.64 -0.73
CA THR A 346 -68.71 -29.13 -1.99
C THR A 346 -67.68 -30.10 -2.58
N ILE A 347 -67.56 -30.12 -3.91
CA ILE A 347 -66.51 -30.81 -4.65
C ILE A 347 -65.86 -29.84 -5.65
N ASP A 348 -64.61 -30.13 -6.04
CA ASP A 348 -63.81 -29.33 -6.99
C ASP A 348 -63.60 -27.88 -6.53
N ASP A 349 -63.12 -27.71 -5.30
CA ASP A 349 -62.84 -26.41 -4.69
C ASP A 349 -61.63 -25.72 -5.36
N GLU A 350 -61.85 -24.54 -5.91
CA GLU A 350 -60.82 -23.73 -6.54
C GLU A 350 -60.92 -22.25 -6.12
N TYR A 351 -59.77 -21.56 -6.10
CA TYR A 351 -59.76 -20.12 -5.91
C TYR A 351 -60.42 -19.43 -7.10
N GLN A 352 -61.46 -18.66 -6.81
CA GLN A 352 -62.22 -17.91 -7.80
C GLN A 352 -61.49 -16.63 -8.20
N SER A 353 -61.99 -15.93 -9.22
CA SER A 353 -61.39 -14.67 -9.70
C SER A 353 -61.36 -13.55 -8.65
N ASP A 354 -62.18 -13.65 -7.60
CA ASP A 354 -62.20 -12.74 -6.46
C ASP A 354 -61.41 -13.26 -5.25
N CYS A 355 -60.62 -14.33 -5.45
CA CYS A 355 -59.80 -14.98 -4.45
C CYS A 355 -60.57 -15.65 -3.30
N THR A 356 -61.88 -15.87 -3.47
CA THR A 356 -62.65 -16.74 -2.58
C THR A 356 -62.45 -18.20 -2.96
N CYS A 357 -62.41 -19.09 -1.98
CA CYS A 357 -62.42 -20.53 -2.23
C CYS A 357 -63.88 -21.01 -2.25
N SER A 358 -64.30 -21.69 -3.32
CA SER A 358 -65.67 -22.23 -3.44
C SER A 358 -65.69 -23.45 -4.36
N GLY A 359 -66.48 -24.46 -4.01
CA GLY A 359 -66.76 -25.63 -4.85
C GLY A 359 -68.23 -25.81 -5.27
N THR A 360 -68.52 -26.95 -5.90
CA THR A 360 -69.85 -27.31 -6.40
C THR A 360 -70.66 -28.12 -5.38
N LEU A 361 -71.85 -27.65 -5.00
CA LEU A 361 -72.70 -28.25 -3.95
C LEU A 361 -73.31 -29.62 -4.31
N VAL A 362 -73.35 -30.54 -3.35
CA VAL A 362 -74.01 -31.87 -3.43
C VAL A 362 -75.03 -32.05 -2.27
N PRO A 363 -76.36 -32.05 -2.50
CA PRO A 363 -77.38 -32.15 -1.42
C PRO A 363 -77.53 -33.58 -0.85
N THR A 364 -77.71 -33.72 0.47
CA THR A 364 -77.79 -35.03 1.18
C THR A 364 -78.95 -35.16 2.20
N GLY A 365 -80.15 -34.63 1.93
CA GLY A 365 -81.38 -35.00 2.66
C GLY A 365 -81.49 -34.54 4.13
N PRO A 366 -82.58 -34.90 4.86
CA PRO A 366 -82.91 -34.29 6.17
C PRO A 366 -81.85 -34.54 7.26
N ALA A 367 -81.59 -33.50 8.05
CA ALA A 367 -80.50 -33.43 9.03
C ALA A 367 -80.90 -33.88 10.46
N GLY A 368 -82.20 -33.89 10.80
CA GLY A 368 -82.66 -34.31 12.13
C GLY A 368 -84.08 -33.87 12.51
N LEU A 369 -84.35 -33.86 13.82
CA LEU A 369 -85.58 -33.34 14.45
C LEU A 369 -85.22 -32.27 15.48
N GLU A 370 -85.99 -31.19 15.54
CA GLU A 370 -85.92 -30.15 16.56
C GLU A 370 -87.25 -30.10 17.33
N VAL A 371 -87.20 -29.79 18.63
CA VAL A 371 -88.37 -29.73 19.51
C VAL A 371 -88.42 -28.36 20.20
N GLU A 372 -89.55 -27.68 20.05
CA GLU A 372 -89.86 -26.41 20.71
C GLU A 372 -90.91 -26.64 21.80
N GLU A 373 -90.68 -26.12 23.01
CA GLU A 373 -91.73 -26.04 24.03
C GLU A 373 -92.66 -24.87 23.71
N TYR A 374 -93.92 -25.19 23.36
CA TYR A 374 -94.89 -24.21 22.88
C TYR A 374 -95.68 -23.55 24.01
N ALA A 375 -96.19 -24.36 24.95
CA ALA A 375 -96.98 -23.86 26.07
C ALA A 375 -96.97 -24.85 27.24
N THR A 376 -97.22 -24.37 28.46
CA THR A 376 -97.44 -25.22 29.63
C THR A 376 -98.74 -24.80 30.33
N SER A 377 -99.61 -25.76 30.61
CA SER A 377 -100.91 -25.56 31.26
C SER A 377 -101.18 -26.63 32.32
N GLU A 378 -102.37 -26.63 32.92
CA GLU A 378 -102.80 -27.71 33.82
C GLU A 378 -102.93 -29.08 33.12
N TYR A 379 -102.97 -29.09 31.79
CA TYR A 379 -103.06 -30.30 30.96
C TYR A 379 -101.69 -30.89 30.59
N GLY A 380 -100.60 -30.20 30.90
CA GLY A 380 -99.23 -30.61 30.60
C GLY A 380 -98.46 -29.57 29.77
N THR A 381 -97.33 -29.99 29.21
CA THR A 381 -96.48 -29.17 28.34
C THR A 381 -96.71 -29.58 26.88
N THR A 382 -97.09 -28.61 26.05
CA THR A 382 -97.28 -28.75 24.61
C THR A 382 -95.94 -28.54 23.91
N TYR A 383 -95.55 -29.48 23.05
CA TYR A 383 -94.33 -29.40 22.23
C TYR A 383 -94.69 -29.29 20.75
N ARG A 384 -93.90 -28.53 19.98
CA ARG A 384 -93.87 -28.57 18.52
C ARG A 384 -92.62 -29.29 18.06
N VAL A 385 -92.78 -30.27 17.18
CA VAL A 385 -91.67 -31.08 16.65
C VAL A 385 -91.48 -30.75 15.18
N TYR A 386 -90.28 -30.31 14.80
CA TYR A 386 -89.93 -29.91 13.44
C TYR A 386 -88.91 -30.88 12.84
N ALA A 387 -89.05 -31.21 11.56
CA ALA A 387 -87.98 -31.84 10.79
C ALA A 387 -86.97 -30.77 10.34
N THR A 388 -85.68 -31.01 10.55
CA THR A 388 -84.62 -30.10 10.11
C THR A 388 -83.98 -30.61 8.82
N PHE A 389 -83.64 -29.68 7.92
CA PHE A 389 -83.09 -29.97 6.61
C PHE A 389 -81.71 -29.34 6.43
N ASP A 390 -80.83 -30.02 5.71
CA ASP A 390 -79.47 -29.56 5.39
C ASP A 390 -79.43 -28.47 4.30
N ALA A 391 -80.55 -28.27 3.60
CA ALA A 391 -80.69 -27.24 2.59
C ALA A 391 -82.07 -26.56 2.65
N PRO A 392 -82.14 -25.23 2.40
CA PRO A 392 -83.39 -24.46 2.45
C PRO A 392 -84.36 -24.80 1.31
N THR A 393 -83.94 -25.58 0.32
CA THR A 393 -84.77 -26.03 -0.81
C THR A 393 -85.46 -27.37 -0.57
N ASN A 394 -85.23 -28.03 0.58
CA ASN A 394 -85.80 -29.34 0.85
C ASN A 394 -87.30 -29.24 1.21
N GLU A 395 -88.09 -30.18 0.70
CA GLU A 395 -89.55 -30.24 0.90
C GLU A 395 -89.94 -31.50 1.70
N LEU A 396 -90.69 -31.32 2.79
CA LEU A 396 -91.25 -32.44 3.56
C LEU A 396 -92.56 -32.92 2.92
N ILE A 397 -92.52 -34.07 2.26
CA ILE A 397 -93.70 -34.62 1.55
C ILE A 397 -94.43 -35.73 2.31
N ALA A 398 -93.77 -36.39 3.26
CA ALA A 398 -94.36 -37.50 4.02
C ALA A 398 -93.63 -37.75 5.34
N VAL A 399 -94.39 -38.11 6.38
CA VAL A 399 -93.89 -38.73 7.60
C VAL A 399 -94.44 -40.15 7.63
N TYR A 400 -93.58 -41.16 7.55
CA TYR A 400 -94.00 -42.56 7.45
C TYR A 400 -93.14 -43.48 8.31
N GLY A 401 -93.74 -44.58 8.75
CA GLY A 401 -93.04 -45.71 9.33
C GLY A 401 -93.05 -46.88 8.37
N THR A 402 -91.93 -47.57 8.23
CA THR A 402 -91.82 -48.79 7.42
C THR A 402 -90.99 -49.84 8.14
N VAL A 403 -91.53 -51.05 8.23
CA VAL A 403 -90.83 -52.21 8.77
C VAL A 403 -90.93 -53.33 7.74
N SER A 404 -89.80 -53.71 7.20
CA SER A 404 -89.62 -54.79 6.22
C SER A 404 -88.32 -55.55 6.54
N GLU A 405 -88.01 -56.58 5.74
CA GLU A 405 -86.74 -57.31 5.87
C GLU A 405 -85.51 -56.41 5.59
N THR A 406 -85.68 -55.29 4.89
CA THR A 406 -84.59 -54.40 4.45
C THR A 406 -84.66 -52.99 5.05
N GLN A 407 -85.75 -52.64 5.75
CA GLN A 407 -85.90 -51.36 6.43
C GLN A 407 -86.51 -51.57 7.81
N ASN A 408 -85.90 -50.97 8.83
CA ASN A 408 -86.40 -50.99 10.20
C ASN A 408 -86.53 -49.55 10.71
N ALA A 409 -87.55 -48.84 10.23
CA ALA A 409 -87.82 -47.45 10.58
C ALA A 409 -89.28 -47.33 11.09
N PRO A 410 -89.57 -47.80 12.31
CA PRO A 410 -90.90 -47.66 12.88
C PRO A 410 -91.23 -46.18 13.16
N LEU A 411 -92.42 -45.74 12.77
CA LEU A 411 -92.96 -44.46 13.22
C LEU A 411 -93.57 -44.67 14.61
N SER A 412 -93.02 -44.00 15.62
CA SER A 412 -93.46 -44.12 17.00
C SER A 412 -93.57 -42.75 17.66
N VAL A 413 -94.72 -42.50 18.27
CA VAL A 413 -94.98 -41.33 19.09
C VAL A 413 -95.57 -41.84 20.41
N VAL A 414 -94.80 -41.72 21.47
CA VAL A 414 -95.11 -42.30 22.79
C VAL A 414 -94.88 -41.28 23.88
N THR A 415 -95.66 -41.38 24.95
CA THR A 415 -95.50 -40.62 26.19
C THR A 415 -95.39 -41.59 27.37
N THR A 416 -94.79 -41.14 28.47
CA THR A 416 -94.73 -41.91 29.73
C THR A 416 -96.05 -41.89 30.49
N THR A 417 -96.97 -40.98 30.13
CA THR A 417 -98.31 -40.86 30.70
C THR A 417 -99.38 -41.10 29.61
N SER A 418 -100.20 -40.10 29.30
CA SER A 418 -101.19 -40.10 28.23
C SER A 418 -101.14 -38.76 27.52
N PHE A 419 -101.37 -38.77 26.20
CA PHE A 419 -101.57 -37.53 25.45
C PHE A 419 -102.87 -36.87 25.87
N PHE A 420 -102.89 -35.55 25.86
CA PHE A 420 -104.10 -34.79 26.14
C PHE A 420 -104.90 -34.62 24.85
N ASN A 421 -106.11 -35.19 24.83
CA ASN A 421 -107.06 -35.06 23.74
C ASN A 421 -108.47 -34.83 24.30
N PRO A 422 -109.02 -33.59 24.25
CA PRO A 422 -110.36 -33.30 24.74
C PRO A 422 -111.45 -33.87 23.82
N GLU A 423 -112.69 -33.96 24.32
CA GLU A 423 -113.82 -34.52 23.56
C GLU A 423 -114.11 -33.75 22.25
N LEU A 424 -113.78 -32.47 22.21
CA LEU A 424 -113.94 -31.59 21.04
C LEU A 424 -112.64 -31.41 20.21
N GLY A 425 -111.62 -32.24 20.46
CA GLY A 425 -110.33 -32.21 19.75
C GLY A 425 -110.34 -32.86 18.35
N ALA A 426 -109.18 -32.85 17.68
CA ALA A 426 -108.91 -33.47 16.38
C ALA A 426 -107.51 -34.12 16.31
N ASN A 427 -107.35 -35.11 15.42
CA ASN A 427 -106.06 -35.80 15.26
C ASN A 427 -105.04 -35.04 14.39
N PHE A 428 -105.50 -34.08 13.59
CA PHE A 428 -104.67 -33.31 12.66
C PHE A 428 -104.84 -31.81 12.92
N GLY A 429 -103.73 -31.06 12.85
CA GLY A 429 -103.71 -29.63 13.17
C GLY A 429 -104.62 -28.79 12.28
N GLU A 430 -104.79 -29.19 11.01
CA GLU A 430 -105.68 -28.52 10.04
C GLU A 430 -107.16 -28.54 10.44
N ASP A 431 -107.56 -29.51 11.27
CA ASP A 431 -108.94 -29.66 11.76
C ASP A 431 -109.18 -28.91 13.08
N ILE A 432 -108.13 -28.41 13.73
CA ILE A 432 -108.26 -27.60 14.94
C ILE A 432 -108.71 -26.20 14.55
N ASN A 433 -109.91 -25.80 14.98
CA ASN A 433 -110.45 -24.48 14.70
C ASN A 433 -110.22 -23.52 15.89
N PRO A 434 -109.33 -22.52 15.76
CA PRO A 434 -109.02 -21.60 16.86
C PRO A 434 -110.22 -20.77 17.34
N ALA A 435 -111.28 -20.63 16.52
CA ALA A 435 -112.49 -19.93 16.93
C ALA A 435 -113.20 -20.59 18.13
N PHE A 436 -112.95 -21.88 18.38
CA PHE A 436 -113.54 -22.58 19.52
C PHE A 436 -112.80 -22.35 20.85
N PHE A 437 -111.57 -21.84 20.83
CA PHE A 437 -110.75 -21.69 22.06
C PHE A 437 -111.39 -20.74 23.09
N THR A 438 -112.23 -19.80 22.65
CA THR A 438 -112.93 -18.90 23.59
C THR A 438 -114.05 -19.61 24.34
N ALA A 439 -114.72 -20.58 23.70
CA ALA A 439 -115.82 -21.33 24.31
C ALA A 439 -115.34 -22.61 25.01
N PHE A 440 -114.24 -23.19 24.51
CA PHE A 440 -113.62 -24.43 24.96
C PHE A 440 -112.09 -24.26 24.96
N PRO A 441 -111.53 -23.56 25.98
CA PRO A 441 -110.10 -23.26 26.05
C PRO A 441 -109.18 -24.48 26.05
N GLU A 442 -109.69 -25.63 26.49
CA GLU A 442 -108.97 -26.89 26.49
C GLU A 442 -108.53 -27.36 25.09
N ILE A 443 -109.24 -26.96 24.02
CA ILE A 443 -108.91 -27.37 22.64
C ILE A 443 -107.57 -26.80 22.18
N GLU A 444 -107.11 -25.67 22.75
CA GLU A 444 -105.79 -25.09 22.42
C GLU A 444 -104.63 -26.04 22.76
N TYR A 445 -104.83 -26.95 23.71
CA TYR A 445 -103.79 -27.86 24.22
C TYR A 445 -103.92 -29.29 23.66
N ASP A 446 -104.82 -29.52 22.70
CA ASP A 446 -105.02 -30.81 22.06
C ASP A 446 -103.76 -31.33 21.35
N SER A 447 -103.53 -32.65 21.38
CA SER A 447 -102.37 -33.29 20.76
C SER A 447 -102.71 -33.78 19.34
N TRP A 448 -102.09 -33.18 18.32
CA TRP A 448 -102.36 -33.46 16.89
C TRP A 448 -101.08 -33.56 16.04
N PHE A 449 -101.22 -34.05 14.81
CA PHE A 449 -100.14 -34.19 13.82
C PHE A 449 -100.30 -33.21 12.63
N THR A 450 -99.19 -32.85 11.96
CA THR A 450 -99.20 -32.02 10.73
C THR A 450 -97.97 -32.28 9.84
N ILE A 451 -98.06 -31.88 8.57
CA ILE A 451 -96.92 -31.62 7.68
C ILE A 451 -97.11 -30.19 7.15
N GLY A 452 -96.28 -29.26 7.61
CA GLY A 452 -96.50 -27.83 7.36
C GLY A 452 -97.46 -27.19 8.34
N THR A 453 -97.84 -25.94 8.08
CA THR A 453 -98.65 -25.10 8.99
C THR A 453 -100.14 -25.28 8.80
#